data_AF-A0A3C0ZB29-F1
#
_entry.id   AF-A0A3C0ZB29-F1
#
_cell.length_a   1.000
_cell.length_b   1.000
_cell.length_c   1.000
_cell.angle_alpha   90.00
_cell.angle_beta   90.00
_cell.angle_gamma   90.00
#
_symmetry.space_group_name_H-M   'P 1'
#
loop_
_entity.id
_entity.type
_entity.pdbx_description
1 polymer ?
#
loop_
_entity_poly.entity_id
_entity_poly.type
_entity_poly.pdbx_seq_one_letter_code
_entity_poly.pdbx_strand_id
1 'polypeptide(L)' 'MKSVYLNKGKDKAAWQLHPWVFSGAIKSLSDKIEDGEVVGVYNAEREFIAYGLFHN' A
#
# COMPACT_ATOMS: atom_id res chain seq x y z
N MET A 1 -7.32 -5.75 -9.97
CA MET A 1 -7.44 -4.86 -8.79
C MET A 1 -6.20 -3.98 -8.74
N LYS A 2 -6.33 -2.69 -8.39
CA LYS A 2 -5.16 -1.80 -8.30
C LYS A 2 -4.29 -2.15 -7.10
N SER A 3 -3.02 -1.82 -7.18
CA SER A 3 -2.03 -2.21 -6.18
C SER A 3 -1.09 -1.07 -5.81
N VAL A 4 -0.69 -1.05 -4.55
CA VAL A 4 0.31 -0.18 -3.94
C VAL A 4 1.45 -1.05 -3.42
N TYR A 5 2.68 -0.71 -3.76
CA TYR A 5 3.89 -1.40 -3.33
C TYR A 5 4.66 -0.53 -2.36
N LEU A 6 5.04 -1.09 -1.21
CA LEU A 6 5.78 -0.38 -0.19
C LEU A 6 7.30 -0.41 -0.45
N ASN A 7 7.99 0.61 0.05
CA ASN A 7 9.44 0.64 0.15
C ASN A 7 9.94 -0.49 1.08
N LYS A 8 11.14 -1.01 0.82
CA LYS A 8 11.73 -2.09 1.62
C LYS A 8 11.79 -1.69 3.10
N GLY A 9 11.23 -2.52 3.98
CA GLY A 9 11.20 -2.30 5.43
C GLY A 9 10.11 -1.33 5.93
N LYS A 10 9.27 -0.78 5.04
CA LYS A 10 8.12 0.07 5.40
C LYS A 10 6.81 -0.71 5.62
N ASP A 11 6.86 -2.02 5.47
CA ASP A 11 5.79 -2.99 5.73
C ASP A 11 5.66 -3.36 7.21
N LYS A 12 6.69 -3.12 8.04
CA LYS A 12 6.66 -3.43 9.48
C LYS A 12 5.48 -2.81 10.23
N ALA A 13 5.13 -1.56 9.92
CA ALA A 13 4.01 -0.88 10.55
C ALA A 13 2.68 -1.57 10.20
N ALA A 14 2.51 -1.97 8.93
CA ALA A 14 1.33 -2.68 8.48
C ALA A 14 1.24 -4.10 9.11
N TRP A 15 2.36 -4.80 9.26
CA TRP A 15 2.42 -6.08 9.99
C TRP A 15 2.07 -5.94 11.48
N GLN A 16 2.33 -4.78 12.07
CA GLN A 16 1.93 -4.43 13.43
C GLN A 16 0.51 -3.86 13.51
N LEU A 17 -0.28 -4.00 12.45
CA LEU A 17 -1.67 -3.55 12.35
C LEU A 17 -1.84 -2.02 12.48
N HIS A 18 -0.82 -1.25 12.14
CA HIS A 18 -0.98 0.19 11.96
C HIS A 18 -1.89 0.45 10.74
N PRO A 19 -3.01 1.19 10.89
CA PRO A 19 -4.05 1.23 9.87
C PRO A 19 -3.67 2.09 8.66
N TRP A 20 -2.65 2.94 8.75
CA TRP A 20 -2.32 3.91 7.71
C TRP A 20 -0.99 3.60 7.02
N VAL A 21 -1.00 3.76 5.70
CA VAL A 21 0.18 3.76 4.82
C VAL A 21 0.33 5.17 4.27
N PHE A 22 1.41 5.86 4.65
CA PHE A 22 1.68 7.22 4.18
C PHE A 22 2.45 7.22 2.85
N SER A 23 2.36 8.31 2.07
CA SER A 23 3.01 8.44 0.76
C SER A 23 4.52 8.16 0.79
N GLY A 24 5.23 8.55 1.85
CA GLY A 24 6.66 8.25 2.02
C GLY A 24 6.99 6.76 2.23
N ALA A 25 6.01 5.92 2.51
CA ALA A 25 6.14 4.47 2.56
C ALA A 25 5.93 3.80 1.19
N ILE A 26 5.34 4.50 0.22
CA ILE A 26 4.98 3.96 -1.09
C ILE A 26 6.17 4.05 -2.04
N LYS A 27 6.47 2.93 -2.72
CA LYS A 27 7.49 2.82 -3.77
C LYS A 27 6.89 3.02 -5.15
N SER A 28 5.77 2.38 -5.41
CA SER A 28 5.05 2.47 -6.66
C SER A 28 3.58 2.12 -6.46
N LEU A 29 2.74 2.60 -7.37
CA LEU A 29 1.31 2.37 -7.38
C LEU A 29 0.87 2.11 -8.83
N SER A 30 -0.27 1.45 -8.99
CA SER A 30 -0.87 1.25 -10.31
C SER A 30 -1.29 2.60 -10.90
N ASP A 31 -1.24 2.76 -12.22
CA ASP A 31 -1.68 4.01 -12.85
C ASP A 31 -3.19 4.22 -12.67
N LYS A 32 -3.63 5.49 -12.60
CA LYS A 32 -5.06 5.88 -12.56
C LYS A 32 -5.82 5.18 -11.42
N ILE A 33 -5.36 5.34 -10.18
CA ILE A 33 -6.14 4.98 -8.98
C ILE A 33 -6.94 6.21 -8.60
N GLU A 34 -8.23 6.01 -8.35
CA GLU A 34 -9.12 7.08 -7.92
C GLU A 34 -9.24 7.13 -6.39
N ASP A 35 -9.54 8.31 -5.85
CA ASP A 35 -9.84 8.47 -4.43
C ASP A 35 -11.08 7.64 -4.05
N GLY A 36 -10.97 6.89 -2.96
CA GLY A 36 -12.00 5.94 -2.55
C GLY A 36 -11.92 4.59 -3.26
N GLU A 37 -10.97 4.36 -4.16
CA GLU A 37 -10.76 3.04 -4.76
C GLU A 37 -10.08 2.07 -3.77
N VAL A 38 -10.53 0.81 -3.78
CA VAL A 38 -9.91 -0.26 -2.98
C VAL A 38 -8.64 -0.76 -3.68
N VAL A 39 -7.53 -0.71 -2.96
CA VAL A 39 -6.21 -1.12 -3.44
C VAL A 39 -5.66 -2.29 -2.62
N GLY A 40 -4.90 -3.16 -3.27
CA GLY A 40 -4.09 -4.17 -2.59
C GLY A 40 -2.74 -3.57 -2.20
N VAL A 41 -2.34 -3.77 -0.95
CA VAL A 41 -1.05 -3.29 -0.43
C VAL A 41 -0.09 -4.47 -0.36
N TYR A 42 1.09 -4.30 -0.96
CA TYR A 42 2.12 -5.32 -1.06
C TYR A 42 3.46 -4.79 -0.54
N ASN A 43 4.28 -5.67 0.06
CA ASN A 43 5.65 -5.31 0.43
C ASN A 43 6.59 -5.29 -0.77
N ALA A 44 7.87 -5.01 -0.52
CA ALA A 44 8.91 -4.96 -1.55
C ALA A 44 9.20 -6.32 -2.21
N GLU A 45 8.81 -7.42 -1.56
CA GLU A 45 8.94 -8.81 -2.05
C GLU A 45 7.68 -9.27 -2.80
N ARG A 46 6.71 -8.36 -3.01
CA ARG A 46 5.39 -8.61 -3.63
C ARG A 46 4.50 -9.54 -2.81
N GLU A 47 4.75 -9.67 -1.51
CA GLU A 47 3.86 -10.36 -0.59
C GLU A 47 2.65 -9.48 -0.26
N PHE A 48 1.47 -10.08 -0.22
CA PHE A 48 0.24 -9.40 0.13
C PHE A 48 0.20 -9.09 1.63
N ILE A 49 -0.15 -7.86 1.98
CA ILE A 49 -0.28 -7.42 3.37
C ILE A 49 -1.75 -7.21 3.73
N ALA A 50 -2.44 -6.36 2.98
CA ALA A 50 -3.79 -5.92 3.30
C ALA A 50 -4.50 -5.27 2.10
N TYR A 51 -5.80 -5.03 2.27
CA TYR A 51 -6.56 -4.10 1.43
C TYR A 51 -6.65 -2.74 2.12
N GLY A 52 -6.66 -1.66 1.34
CA GLY A 52 -6.80 -0.29 1.83
C GLY A 52 -7.65 0.57 0.90
N LEU A 53 -8.13 1.70 1.42
CA LEU A 53 -8.79 2.74 0.63
C LEU A 53 -7.76 3.79 0.22
N PHE A 54 -7.67 4.09 -1.07
CA PHE A 54 -6.73 5.09 -1.57
C PHE A 54 -7.26 6.52 -1.39
N HIS A 55 -6.36 7.46 -1.06
CA HIS A 55 -6.63 8.90 -1.01
C HIS A 55 -5.34 9.67 -1.33
N ASN A 56 -5.41 10.62 -2.26
CA ASN A 56 -4.27 11.39 -2.76
C ASN A 56 -4.04 12.71 -2.01
#